data_AF-A0A9X5C3S5-F1
#
_entry.id   AF-A0A9X5C3S5-F1
#
_cell.length_a   1.000
_cell.length_b   1.000
_cell.length_c   1.000
_cell.angle_alpha   90.00
_cell.angle_beta   90.00
_cell.angle_gamma   90.00
#
_symmetry.space_group_name_H-M   'P 1'
#
loop_
_entity.id
_entity.type
_entity.pdbx_description
1 polymer ?
#
loop_
_entity_poly.entity_id
_entity_poly.type
_entity_poly.pdbx_seq_one_letter_code
_entity_poly.pdbx_strand_id
1 'polypeptide(L)'
;MEAIIELTKIDYPSVFVAVFTILVGLKVIVSIFEWVIDKFGIETKWMRKKKEEHDLLIKTAHNLTDLQNKHSEDVKQSIIHDERIRVEFSEFMNEIKSTVTKTQEEIKQYAENRVHDRKQSIQIQKELTNTIKEIISNNNDKDQQINNLMAAQREVLADKINQKYKYYISLKGIPEDEVDEFTNMHNAYKAIGGNHSGDAKYEYCMNHLSVIPVESKLIF
;
A
#
# COMPACT_ATOMS: atom_id res chain seq x y z
N MET A 1 -130.53 15.47 2.67
CA MET A 1 -130.34 16.65 1.79
C MET A 1 -130.35 17.97 2.58
N GLU A 2 -130.42 17.96 3.93
CA GLU A 2 -130.25 19.15 4.79
C GLU A 2 -128.78 19.42 5.18
N ALA A 3 -127.99 18.37 5.44
CA ALA A 3 -126.59 18.51 5.87
C ALA A 3 -125.65 19.18 4.83
N ILE A 4 -126.01 19.18 3.54
CA ILE A 4 -125.23 19.82 2.47
C ILE A 4 -125.51 21.33 2.39
N ILE A 5 -126.68 21.78 2.85
CA ILE A 5 -127.07 23.20 2.86
C ILE A 5 -126.43 23.96 4.04
N GLU A 6 -126.10 23.27 5.13
CA GLU A 6 -125.31 23.84 6.24
C GLU A 6 -123.86 24.13 5.85
N LEU A 7 -123.27 23.32 4.95
CA LEU A 7 -121.90 23.52 4.46
C LEU A 7 -121.76 24.74 3.53
N THR A 8 -122.83 25.18 2.87
CA THR A 8 -122.84 26.38 2.00
C THR A 8 -123.11 27.70 2.73
N LYS A 9 -123.44 27.67 4.02
CA LYS A 9 -123.55 28.86 4.89
C LYS A 9 -122.24 29.26 5.56
N ILE A 10 -121.16 28.51 5.32
CA ILE A 10 -119.85 28.81 5.88
C ILE A 10 -119.25 30.02 5.18
N ASP A 11 -118.93 31.04 5.96
CA ASP A 11 -118.23 32.24 5.51
C ASP A 11 -116.75 31.91 5.24
N TYR A 12 -116.44 31.53 4.00
CA TYR A 12 -115.08 31.18 3.54
C TYR A 12 -114.02 32.25 3.87
N PRO A 13 -114.28 33.57 3.71
CA PRO A 13 -113.43 34.63 4.22
C PRO A 13 -113.10 34.49 5.72
N SER A 14 -114.11 34.23 6.57
CA SER A 14 -113.91 34.04 8.01
C SER A 14 -113.05 32.81 8.31
N VAL A 15 -113.26 31.69 7.60
CA VAL A 15 -112.44 30.47 7.75
C VAL A 15 -110.99 30.72 7.33
N PHE A 16 -110.76 31.46 6.24
CA PHE A 16 -109.41 31.81 5.78
C PHE A 16 -108.68 32.70 6.80
N VAL A 17 -109.36 33.70 7.35
CA VAL A 17 -108.80 34.56 8.41
C VAL A 17 -108.48 33.74 9.65
N ALA A 18 -109.33 32.79 10.03
CA ALA A 18 -109.11 31.89 11.17
C ALA A 18 -107.88 30.97 10.98
N VAL A 19 -107.73 30.35 9.80
CA VAL A 19 -106.55 29.51 9.51
C VAL A 19 -105.27 30.36 9.48
N PHE A 20 -105.33 31.54 8.89
CA PHE A 20 -104.18 32.44 8.83
C PHE A 20 -103.78 32.95 10.23
N THR A 21 -104.75 33.25 11.11
CA THR A 21 -104.47 33.62 12.49
C THR A 21 -103.88 32.47 13.30
N ILE A 22 -104.31 31.22 13.07
CA ILE A 22 -103.69 30.04 13.70
C ILE A 22 -102.25 29.87 13.23
N LEU A 23 -101.96 30.01 11.93
CA LEU A 23 -100.61 29.88 11.38
C LEU A 23 -99.67 31.00 11.87
N VAL A 24 -100.15 32.25 11.89
CA VAL A 24 -99.39 33.38 12.42
C VAL A 24 -99.19 33.21 13.93
N GLY A 25 -100.23 32.80 14.67
CA GLY A 25 -100.14 32.50 16.09
C GLY A 25 -99.11 31.40 16.39
N LEU A 26 -99.10 30.33 15.61
CA LEU A 26 -98.13 29.23 15.75
C LEU A 26 -96.71 29.68 15.44
N LYS A 27 -96.50 30.50 14.40
CA LYS A 27 -95.19 31.09 14.08
C LYS A 27 -94.70 32.01 15.20
N VAL A 28 -95.58 32.83 15.77
CA VAL A 28 -95.26 33.72 16.89
C VAL A 28 -94.90 32.90 18.14
N ILE A 29 -95.63 31.82 18.43
CA ILE A 29 -95.33 30.92 19.55
C ILE A 29 -93.95 30.27 19.37
N VAL A 30 -93.63 29.74 18.19
CA VAL A 30 -92.30 29.16 17.91
C VAL A 30 -91.19 30.21 18.10
N SER A 31 -91.40 31.42 17.60
CA SER A 31 -90.42 32.50 17.73
C SER A 31 -90.23 32.97 19.18
N ILE A 32 -91.31 33.01 19.98
CA ILE A 32 -91.23 33.27 21.43
C ILE A 32 -90.49 32.14 22.14
N PHE A 33 -90.75 30.88 21.79
CA PHE A 33 -90.04 29.73 22.36
C PHE A 33 -88.54 29.76 22.03
N GLU A 34 -88.16 30.05 20.79
CA GLU A 34 -86.76 30.25 20.38
C GLU A 34 -86.10 31.37 21.19
N TRP A 35 -86.77 32.52 21.33
CA TRP A 35 -86.27 33.64 22.13
C TRP A 35 -86.16 33.31 23.63
N VAL A 36 -87.10 32.56 24.20
CA VAL A 36 -87.06 32.11 25.59
C VAL A 36 -85.89 31.13 25.80
N ILE A 37 -85.66 30.20 24.87
CA ILE A 37 -84.52 29.27 24.91
C ILE A 37 -83.20 30.04 24.87
N ASP A 38 -83.08 31.04 24.00
CA ASP A 38 -81.90 31.90 23.90
C ASP A 38 -81.69 32.77 25.16
N LYS A 39 -82.78 33.33 25.73
CA LYS A 39 -82.73 34.19 26.92
C LYS A 39 -82.39 33.44 28.22
N PHE A 40 -82.93 32.23 28.39
CA PHE A 40 -82.67 31.39 29.56
C PHE A 40 -81.39 30.56 29.44
N GLY A 41 -80.70 30.61 28.30
CA GLY A 41 -79.42 29.93 28.09
C GLY A 41 -79.55 28.40 28.11
N ILE A 42 -80.71 27.85 27.74
CA ILE A 42 -80.95 26.41 27.76
C ILE A 42 -80.36 25.81 26.48
N GLU A 43 -79.18 25.21 26.57
CA GLU A 43 -78.60 24.49 25.44
C GLU A 43 -79.43 23.23 25.13
N THR A 44 -80.21 23.26 24.04
CA THR A 44 -80.86 22.05 23.55
C THR A 44 -79.80 21.05 23.07
N LYS A 45 -80.06 19.74 23.21
CA LYS A 45 -79.11 18.69 22.78
C LYS A 45 -78.66 18.84 21.32
N TRP A 46 -79.53 19.38 20.47
CA TRP A 46 -79.23 19.66 19.06
C TRP A 46 -78.24 20.82 18.89
N MET A 47 -78.41 21.91 19.65
CA MET A 47 -77.50 23.06 19.61
C MET A 47 -76.10 22.69 20.10
N ARG A 48 -76.01 21.88 21.16
CA ARG A 48 -74.73 21.36 21.67
C ARG A 48 -74.02 20.47 20.64
N LYS A 49 -74.75 19.54 20.01
CA LYS A 49 -74.21 18.68 18.95
C LYS A 49 -73.68 19.49 17.77
N LYS A 50 -74.43 20.51 17.33
CA LYS A 50 -74.00 21.40 16.23
C LYS A 50 -72.73 22.19 16.58
N LYS A 51 -72.58 22.62 17.84
CA LYS A 51 -71.37 23.30 18.34
C LYS A 51 -70.18 22.35 18.40
N GLU A 52 -70.36 21.15 18.93
CA GLU A 52 -69.33 20.10 18.95
C GLU A 52 -68.86 19.73 17.53
N GLU A 53 -69.79 19.60 16.57
CA GLU A 53 -69.47 19.36 15.16
C GLU A 53 -68.70 20.55 14.54
N HIS A 54 -69.10 21.78 14.84
CA HIS A 54 -68.41 22.97 14.36
C HIS A 54 -66.99 23.09 14.92
N ASP A 55 -66.82 22.88 16.23
CA ASP A 55 -65.51 22.88 16.89
C ASP A 55 -64.62 21.76 16.36
N LEU A 56 -65.20 20.58 16.08
CA LEU A 56 -64.48 19.47 15.45
C LEU A 56 -64.04 19.82 14.02
N LEU A 57 -64.90 20.49 13.23
CA LEU A 57 -64.57 20.94 11.88
C LEU A 57 -63.47 21.99 11.90
N ILE A 58 -63.53 22.97 12.80
CA ILE A 58 -62.47 23.97 12.99
C ILE A 58 -61.16 23.28 13.37
N LYS A 59 -61.18 22.35 14.33
CA LYS A 59 -60.00 21.61 14.76
C LYS A 59 -59.42 20.76 13.62
N THR A 60 -60.27 20.16 12.81
CA THR A 60 -59.86 19.36 11.65
C THR A 60 -59.23 20.25 10.58
N ALA A 61 -59.83 21.41 10.31
CA ALA A 61 -59.29 22.39 9.38
C ALA A 61 -57.92 22.89 9.84
N HIS A 62 -57.77 23.22 11.12
CA HIS A 62 -56.49 23.63 11.71
C HIS A 62 -55.44 22.53 11.60
N ASN A 63 -55.78 21.29 11.98
CA ASN A 63 -54.86 20.15 11.86
C ASN A 63 -54.45 19.89 10.41
N LEU A 64 -55.36 20.07 9.44
CA LEU A 64 -55.02 19.95 8.01
C LEU A 64 -54.07 21.06 7.57
N THR A 65 -54.26 22.29 8.04
CA THR A 65 -53.33 23.40 7.78
C THR A 65 -51.95 23.13 8.38
N ASP A 66 -51.88 22.68 9.62
CA ASP A 66 -50.62 22.33 10.28
C ASP A 66 -49.90 21.17 9.57
N LEU A 67 -50.67 20.14 9.17
CA LEU A 67 -50.13 19.00 8.42
C LEU A 67 -49.60 19.44 7.05
N GLN A 68 -50.31 20.33 6.36
CA GLN A 68 -49.87 20.88 5.08
C GLN A 68 -48.58 21.71 5.21
N ASN A 69 -48.48 22.52 6.27
CA ASN A 69 -47.28 23.30 6.56
C ASN A 69 -46.10 22.39 6.87
N LYS A 70 -46.29 21.40 7.76
CA LYS A 70 -45.27 20.40 8.08
C LYS A 70 -44.84 19.61 6.86
N HIS A 71 -45.78 19.18 6.02
CA HIS A 71 -45.45 18.48 4.79
C HIS A 71 -44.62 19.36 3.83
N SER A 72 -44.95 20.64 3.70
CA SER A 72 -44.16 21.58 2.89
C SER A 72 -42.74 21.74 3.43
N GLU A 73 -42.57 21.79 4.75
CA GLU A 73 -41.26 21.85 5.39
C GLU A 73 -40.47 20.56 5.20
N ASP A 74 -41.08 19.40 5.45
CA ASP A 74 -40.47 18.08 5.27
C ASP A 74 -40.00 17.88 3.83
N VAL A 75 -40.80 18.28 2.84
CA VAL A 75 -40.42 18.23 1.42
C VAL A 75 -39.23 19.15 1.13
N LYS A 76 -39.21 20.38 1.65
CA LYS A 76 -38.07 21.30 1.47
C LYS A 76 -36.80 20.74 2.09
N GLN A 77 -36.88 20.19 3.31
CA GLN A 77 -35.74 19.57 3.98
C GLN A 77 -35.24 18.35 3.22
N SER A 78 -36.15 17.51 2.70
CA SER A 78 -35.78 16.36 1.86
C SER A 78 -35.01 16.80 0.61
N ILE A 79 -35.49 17.84 -0.10
CA ILE A 79 -34.81 18.37 -1.29
C ILE A 79 -33.40 18.89 -0.94
N ILE A 80 -33.27 19.62 0.17
CA ILE A 80 -31.97 20.14 0.64
C ILE A 80 -31.03 18.98 1.01
N HIS A 81 -31.55 17.95 1.67
CA HIS A 81 -30.77 16.79 2.07
C HIS A 81 -30.29 15.98 0.86
N ASP A 82 -31.17 15.74 -0.11
CA ASP A 82 -30.83 15.03 -1.35
C ASP A 82 -29.76 15.77 -2.16
N GLU A 83 -29.85 17.10 -2.25
CA GLU A 83 -28.83 17.90 -2.92
C GLU A 83 -27.48 17.85 -2.18
N ARG A 84 -27.50 17.90 -0.83
CA ARG A 84 -26.28 17.74 -0.04
C ARG A 84 -25.63 16.37 -0.25
N ILE A 85 -26.42 15.30 -0.16
CA ILE A 85 -25.93 13.93 -0.40
C ILE A 85 -25.30 13.84 -1.79
N ARG A 86 -25.95 14.43 -2.80
CA ARG A 86 -25.43 14.41 -4.17
C ARG A 86 -24.08 15.12 -4.28
N VAL A 87 -23.92 16.27 -3.63
CA VAL A 87 -22.66 17.02 -3.63
C VAL A 87 -21.57 16.23 -2.91
N GLU A 88 -21.82 15.79 -1.67
CA GLU A 88 -20.85 15.02 -0.87
C GLU A 88 -20.43 13.72 -1.57
N PHE A 89 -21.38 13.02 -2.18
CA PHE A 89 -21.10 11.81 -2.95
C PHE A 89 -20.25 12.10 -4.19
N SER A 90 -20.52 13.21 -4.89
CA SER A 90 -19.72 13.64 -6.03
C SER A 90 -18.29 13.99 -5.62
N GLU A 91 -18.11 14.71 -4.52
CA GLU A 91 -16.79 15.03 -3.95
C GLU A 91 -16.02 13.77 -3.57
N PHE A 92 -16.66 12.85 -2.87
CA PHE A 92 -16.09 11.56 -2.50
C PHE A 92 -15.67 10.73 -3.73
N MET A 93 -16.53 10.66 -4.75
CA MET A 93 -16.21 9.93 -5.99
C MET A 93 -15.02 10.56 -6.74
N ASN A 94 -14.89 11.89 -6.71
CA ASN A 94 -13.74 12.59 -7.28
C ASN A 94 -12.45 12.29 -6.50
N GLU A 95 -12.51 12.25 -5.17
CA GLU A 95 -11.37 11.90 -4.32
C GLU A 95 -10.94 10.44 -4.53
N ILE A 96 -11.89 9.50 -4.58
CA ILE A 96 -11.63 8.10 -4.93
C ILE A 96 -10.96 8.02 -6.29
N LYS A 97 -11.52 8.68 -7.30
CA LYS A 97 -10.97 8.65 -8.66
C LYS A 97 -9.54 9.18 -8.68
N SER A 98 -9.28 10.30 -8.01
CA SER A 98 -7.93 10.87 -7.89
C SER A 98 -6.97 9.91 -7.22
N THR A 99 -7.38 9.30 -6.10
CA THR A 99 -6.56 8.35 -5.35
C THR A 99 -6.25 7.10 -6.16
N VAL A 100 -7.25 6.52 -6.82
CA VAL A 100 -7.07 5.34 -7.69
C VAL A 100 -6.12 5.66 -8.84
N THR A 101 -6.24 6.83 -9.47
CA THR A 101 -5.31 7.25 -10.54
C THR A 101 -3.88 7.38 -10.01
N LYS A 102 -3.68 8.04 -8.85
CA LYS A 102 -2.34 8.16 -8.24
C LYS A 102 -1.75 6.78 -7.90
N THR A 103 -2.54 5.89 -7.29
CA THR A 103 -2.09 4.53 -6.99
C THR A 103 -1.74 3.75 -8.26
N GLN A 104 -2.49 3.91 -9.35
CA GLN A 104 -2.16 3.28 -10.64
C GLN A 104 -0.83 3.82 -11.22
N GLU A 105 -0.59 5.12 -11.11
CA GLU A 105 0.67 5.75 -11.54
C GLU A 105 1.86 5.24 -10.72
N GLU A 106 1.72 5.17 -9.39
CA GLU A 106 2.74 4.60 -8.50
C GLU A 106 3.02 3.14 -8.86
N ILE A 107 1.99 2.30 -9.02
CA ILE A 107 2.14 0.89 -9.44
C ILE A 107 2.90 0.79 -10.76
N LYS A 108 2.60 1.66 -11.73
CA LYS A 108 3.29 1.69 -13.02
C LYS A 108 4.76 2.04 -12.84
N GLN A 109 5.08 3.06 -12.04
CA GLN A 109 6.47 3.42 -11.72
C GLN A 109 7.21 2.27 -11.04
N TYR A 110 6.58 1.61 -10.06
CA TYR A 110 7.15 0.41 -9.42
C TYR A 110 7.40 -0.72 -10.43
N ALA A 111 6.49 -0.96 -11.38
CA ALA A 111 6.67 -1.96 -12.41
C ALA A 111 7.84 -1.63 -13.35
N GLU A 112 7.98 -0.38 -13.77
CA GLU A 112 9.08 0.10 -14.61
C GLU A 112 10.43 -0.01 -13.90
N ASN A 113 10.50 0.44 -12.64
CA ASN A 113 11.70 0.32 -11.81
C ASN A 113 12.13 -1.13 -11.66
N ARG A 114 11.20 -2.06 -11.40
CA ARG A 114 11.52 -3.50 -11.30
C ARG A 114 12.13 -4.08 -12.58
N VAL A 115 11.68 -3.62 -13.75
CA VAL A 115 12.26 -4.03 -15.04
C VAL A 115 13.67 -3.47 -15.19
N HIS A 116 13.89 -2.21 -14.81
CA HIS A 116 15.19 -1.57 -14.82
C HIS A 116 16.18 -2.27 -13.88
N ASP A 117 15.82 -2.47 -12.61
CA ASP A 117 16.65 -3.11 -11.59
C ASP A 117 17.06 -4.53 -11.99
N ARG A 118 16.13 -5.26 -12.64
CA ARG A 118 16.41 -6.60 -13.18
C ARG A 118 17.45 -6.54 -14.29
N LYS A 119 17.37 -5.58 -15.21
CA LYS A 119 18.36 -5.41 -16.29
C LYS A 119 19.73 -5.06 -15.70
N GLN A 120 19.78 -4.12 -14.76
CA GLN A 120 21.01 -3.73 -14.08
C GLN A 120 21.64 -4.91 -13.35
N SER A 121 20.85 -5.69 -12.61
CA SER A 121 21.32 -6.88 -11.90
C SER A 121 21.95 -7.90 -12.85
N ILE A 122 21.33 -8.13 -14.01
CA ILE A 122 21.88 -9.03 -15.05
C ILE A 122 23.19 -8.49 -15.61
N GLN A 123 23.29 -7.18 -15.83
CA GLN A 123 24.52 -6.56 -16.32
C GLN A 123 25.67 -6.73 -15.31
N ILE A 124 25.41 -6.40 -14.04
CA ILE A 124 26.39 -6.56 -12.95
C ILE A 124 26.87 -8.02 -12.88
N GLN A 125 25.96 -8.99 -12.96
CA GLN A 125 26.34 -10.42 -12.96
C GLN A 125 27.23 -10.81 -14.14
N LYS A 126 26.96 -10.28 -15.34
CA LYS A 126 27.80 -10.52 -16.52
C LYS A 126 29.19 -9.90 -16.37
N GLU A 127 29.25 -8.66 -15.90
CA GLU A 127 30.52 -7.96 -15.64
C GLU A 127 31.35 -8.72 -14.60
N LEU A 128 30.77 -9.08 -13.45
CA LEU A 128 31.41 -9.92 -12.43
C LEU A 128 31.95 -11.23 -13.01
N THR A 129 31.13 -11.94 -13.80
CA THR A 129 31.53 -13.21 -14.41
C THR A 129 32.72 -13.02 -15.35
N ASN A 130 32.73 -11.94 -16.14
CA ASN A 130 33.81 -11.65 -17.06
C ASN A 130 35.10 -11.28 -16.31
N THR A 131 35.01 -10.41 -15.29
CA THR A 131 36.16 -10.05 -14.46
C THR A 131 36.76 -11.28 -13.77
N ILE A 132 35.94 -12.21 -13.27
CA ILE A 132 36.44 -13.47 -12.68
C ILE A 132 37.18 -14.30 -13.74
N LYS A 133 36.65 -14.43 -14.95
CA LYS A 133 37.34 -15.15 -16.04
C LYS A 133 38.68 -14.51 -16.41
N GLU A 134 38.74 -13.18 -16.47
CA GLU A 134 39.98 -12.44 -16.74
C GLU A 134 41.01 -12.66 -15.62
N ILE A 135 40.60 -12.64 -14.35
CA ILE A 135 41.47 -12.96 -13.21
C ILE A 135 42.03 -14.38 -13.32
N ILE A 136 41.17 -15.36 -13.64
CA ILE A 136 41.60 -16.75 -13.82
C ILE A 136 42.64 -16.86 -14.95
N SER A 137 42.38 -16.22 -16.10
CA SER A 137 43.34 -16.22 -17.23
C SER A 137 44.68 -15.61 -16.83
N ASN A 138 44.65 -14.43 -16.20
CA ASN A 138 45.86 -13.75 -15.74
C ASN A 138 46.64 -14.55 -14.71
N ASN A 139 45.96 -15.29 -13.83
CA ASN A 139 46.62 -16.17 -12.86
C ASN A 139 47.25 -17.38 -13.53
N ASN A 140 46.58 -18.01 -14.50
CA ASN A 140 47.18 -19.10 -15.28
C ASN A 140 48.45 -18.64 -16.01
N ASP A 141 48.42 -17.45 -16.60
CA ASP A 141 49.59 -16.86 -17.27
C ASP A 141 50.74 -16.60 -16.28
N LYS A 142 50.43 -16.09 -15.09
CA LYS A 142 51.41 -15.90 -14.01
C LYS A 142 51.99 -17.21 -13.52
N ASP A 143 51.18 -18.24 -13.33
CA ASP A 143 51.64 -19.57 -12.92
C ASP A 143 52.59 -20.16 -13.95
N GLN A 144 52.29 -20.00 -15.24
CA GLN A 144 53.20 -20.40 -16.32
C GLN A 144 54.52 -19.62 -16.27
N GLN A 145 54.47 -18.30 -16.07
CA GLN A 145 55.68 -17.47 -15.93
C GLN A 145 56.52 -17.88 -14.72
N ILE A 146 55.88 -18.14 -13.57
CA ILE A 146 56.53 -18.61 -12.34
C ILE A 146 57.19 -19.97 -12.57
N ASN A 147 56.49 -20.91 -13.22
CA ASN A 147 57.05 -22.22 -13.57
C ASN A 147 58.28 -22.10 -14.48
N ASN A 148 58.23 -21.22 -15.49
CA ASN A 148 59.37 -20.96 -16.37
C ASN A 148 60.56 -20.36 -15.60
N LEU A 149 60.30 -19.41 -14.69
CA LEU A 149 61.33 -18.83 -13.84
C LEU A 149 61.94 -19.86 -12.88
N MET A 150 61.12 -20.71 -12.25
CA MET A 150 61.61 -21.80 -11.39
C MET A 150 62.49 -22.77 -12.16
N ALA A 151 62.09 -23.15 -13.37
CA ALA A 151 62.90 -23.99 -14.25
C ALA A 151 64.25 -23.33 -14.59
N ALA A 152 64.25 -22.04 -14.96
CA ALA A 152 65.47 -21.31 -15.24
C ALA A 152 66.39 -21.20 -14.01
N GLN A 153 65.85 -20.88 -12.83
CA GLN A 153 66.62 -20.80 -11.58
C GLN A 153 67.19 -22.17 -11.19
N ARG A 154 66.44 -23.25 -11.41
CA ARG A 154 66.91 -24.60 -11.18
C ARG A 154 68.12 -24.94 -12.05
N GLU A 155 68.09 -24.59 -13.34
CA GLU A 155 69.24 -24.81 -14.23
C GLU A 155 70.46 -23.99 -13.80
N VAL A 156 70.26 -22.72 -13.42
CA VAL A 156 71.35 -21.85 -12.92
C VAL A 156 71.98 -22.41 -11.65
N LEU A 157 71.17 -22.85 -10.69
CA LEU A 157 71.67 -23.45 -9.45
C LEU A 157 72.36 -24.79 -9.72
N ALA A 158 71.83 -25.63 -10.61
CA ALA A 158 72.48 -26.87 -11.02
C ALA A 158 73.86 -26.63 -11.64
N ASP A 159 73.98 -25.62 -12.49
CA ASP A 159 75.26 -25.23 -13.08
C ASP A 159 76.24 -24.72 -12.03
N LYS A 160 75.81 -23.86 -11.10
CA LYS A 160 76.66 -23.40 -9.99
C LYS A 160 77.12 -24.55 -9.08
N ILE A 161 76.23 -25.50 -8.74
CA ILE A 161 76.59 -26.71 -7.99
C ILE A 161 77.66 -27.50 -8.77
N ASN A 162 77.48 -27.65 -10.08
CA ASN A 162 78.43 -28.34 -10.94
C ASN A 162 79.80 -27.64 -11.02
N GLN A 163 79.82 -26.31 -11.06
CA GLN A 163 81.04 -25.52 -11.05
C GLN A 163 81.79 -25.70 -9.71
N LYS A 164 81.10 -25.54 -8.57
CA LYS A 164 81.67 -25.76 -7.24
C LYS A 164 82.16 -27.19 -7.05
N TYR A 165 81.39 -28.19 -7.48
CA TYR A 165 81.81 -29.60 -7.49
C TYR A 165 83.15 -29.81 -8.21
N LYS A 166 83.30 -29.29 -9.44
CA LYS A 166 84.55 -29.39 -10.21
C LYS A 166 85.70 -28.68 -9.50
N TYR A 167 85.43 -27.51 -8.93
CA TYR A 167 86.41 -26.72 -8.19
C TYR A 167 86.90 -27.46 -6.94
N TYR A 168 86.01 -27.96 -6.08
CA TYR A 168 86.37 -28.69 -4.86
C TYR A 168 87.12 -29.99 -5.15
N ILE A 169 86.78 -30.70 -6.23
CA ILE A 169 87.56 -31.85 -6.69
C ILE A 169 88.99 -31.44 -7.07
N SER A 170 89.15 -30.30 -7.77
CA SER A 170 90.48 -29.80 -8.15
C SER A 170 91.33 -29.40 -6.95
N LEU A 171 90.71 -28.87 -5.89
CA LEU A 171 91.36 -28.54 -4.62
C LEU A 171 91.60 -29.75 -3.72
N LYS A 172 90.94 -30.89 -3.99
CA LYS A 172 90.89 -32.08 -3.12
C LYS A 172 90.31 -31.78 -1.73
N GLY A 173 89.36 -30.84 -1.65
CA GLY A 173 88.71 -30.44 -0.41
C GLY A 173 87.77 -29.25 -0.60
N ILE A 174 86.94 -29.00 0.40
CA ILE A 174 85.98 -27.90 0.43
C ILE A 174 86.54 -26.81 1.35
N PRO A 175 86.70 -25.55 0.91
CA PRO A 175 87.06 -24.44 1.79
C PRO A 175 86.07 -24.31 2.96
N GLU A 176 86.56 -24.13 4.18
CA GLU A 176 85.76 -24.07 5.41
C GLU A 176 84.65 -23.01 5.36
N ASP A 177 84.93 -21.84 4.79
CA ASP A 177 83.99 -20.73 4.62
C ASP A 177 82.89 -20.99 3.59
N GLU A 178 83.10 -21.93 2.66
CA GLU A 178 82.13 -22.24 1.61
C GLU A 178 81.21 -23.44 1.93
N VAL A 179 81.47 -24.20 3.01
CA VAL A 179 80.68 -25.40 3.35
C VAL A 179 79.21 -25.05 3.53
N ASP A 180 78.90 -24.08 4.39
CA ASP A 180 77.53 -23.66 4.67
C ASP A 180 76.86 -23.01 3.45
N GLU A 181 77.61 -22.22 2.68
CA GLU A 181 77.09 -21.62 1.44
C GLU A 181 76.74 -22.68 0.40
N PHE A 182 77.57 -23.72 0.26
CA PHE A 182 77.33 -24.82 -0.66
C PHE A 182 76.10 -25.64 -0.24
N THR A 183 75.94 -25.92 1.06
CA THR A 183 74.74 -26.55 1.61
C THR A 183 73.49 -25.70 1.41
N ASN A 184 73.55 -24.39 1.69
CA ASN A 184 72.41 -23.49 1.47
C ASN A 184 72.01 -23.41 -0.01
N MET A 185 72.98 -23.41 -0.91
CA MET A 185 72.73 -23.43 -2.36
C MET A 185 72.07 -24.73 -2.80
N HIS A 186 72.53 -25.88 -2.29
CA HIS A 186 71.90 -27.19 -2.58
C HIS A 186 70.48 -27.28 -2.01
N ASN A 187 70.25 -26.78 -0.80
CA ASN A 187 68.92 -26.73 -0.20
C ASN A 187 67.95 -25.88 -1.02
N ALA A 188 68.38 -24.70 -1.48
CA ALA A 188 67.58 -23.84 -2.36
C ALA A 188 67.28 -24.52 -3.70
N TYR A 189 68.26 -25.21 -4.29
CA TYR A 189 68.08 -26.01 -5.50
C TYR A 189 67.05 -27.12 -5.31
N LYS A 190 67.07 -27.81 -4.17
CA LYS A 190 66.11 -28.86 -3.85
C LYS A 190 64.70 -28.31 -3.64
N ALA A 191 64.56 -27.17 -2.96
CA ALA A 191 63.28 -26.52 -2.71
C ALA A 191 62.52 -26.17 -4.00
N ILE A 192 63.24 -25.92 -5.11
CA ILE A 192 62.64 -25.60 -6.42
C ILE A 192 62.58 -26.80 -7.38
N GLY A 193 62.62 -28.03 -6.86
CA GLY A 193 62.46 -29.25 -7.67
C GLY A 193 63.74 -29.71 -8.37
N GLY A 194 64.87 -29.61 -7.67
CA GLY A 194 66.18 -30.11 -8.09
C GLY A 194 66.18 -31.60 -8.48
N ASN A 195 67.10 -31.98 -9.36
CA ASN A 195 67.22 -33.33 -9.91
C ASN A 195 68.31 -34.15 -9.20
N HIS A 196 68.29 -35.47 -9.44
CA HIS A 196 69.23 -36.41 -8.83
C HIS A 196 70.71 -36.14 -9.16
N SER A 197 71.01 -35.49 -10.30
CA SER A 197 72.40 -35.19 -10.67
C SER A 197 73.03 -34.10 -9.81
N GLY A 198 72.25 -33.11 -9.37
CA GLY A 198 72.70 -32.09 -8.44
C GLY A 198 72.94 -32.66 -7.05
N ASP A 199 72.03 -33.53 -6.60
CA ASP A 199 72.15 -34.25 -5.32
C ASP A 199 73.41 -35.10 -5.27
N ALA A 200 73.65 -35.93 -6.29
CA ALA A 200 74.82 -36.81 -6.32
C ALA A 200 76.15 -36.03 -6.26
N LYS A 201 76.23 -34.87 -6.92
CA LYS A 201 77.43 -34.02 -6.89
C LYS A 201 77.65 -33.41 -5.51
N TYR A 202 76.58 -32.90 -4.90
CA TYR A 202 76.65 -32.35 -3.54
C TYR A 202 77.06 -33.43 -2.53
N GLU A 203 76.38 -34.58 -2.54
CA GLU A 203 76.67 -35.71 -1.66
C GLU A 203 78.10 -36.23 -1.84
N TYR A 204 78.60 -36.28 -3.07
CA TYR A 204 79.99 -36.65 -3.32
C TYR A 204 80.95 -35.72 -2.59
N CYS A 205 80.80 -34.40 -2.78
CA CYS A 205 81.64 -33.41 -2.10
C CYS A 205 81.57 -33.56 -0.58
N MET A 206 80.38 -33.64 0.00
CA MET A 206 80.20 -33.68 1.46
C MET A 206 80.73 -34.97 2.10
N ASN A 207 80.64 -36.11 1.40
CA ASN A 207 81.02 -37.41 1.96
C ASN A 207 82.47 -37.82 1.65
N HIS A 208 83.09 -37.26 0.61
CA HIS A 208 84.40 -37.72 0.11
C HIS A 208 85.50 -36.66 0.13
N LEU A 209 85.18 -35.38 0.33
CA LEU A 209 86.16 -34.31 0.39
C LEU A 209 86.32 -33.80 1.83
N SER A 210 87.57 -33.56 2.24
CA SER A 210 87.88 -32.96 3.54
C SER A 210 87.66 -31.44 3.51
N VAL A 211 87.30 -30.86 4.64
CA VAL A 211 87.25 -29.40 4.80
C VAL A 211 88.68 -28.86 4.92
N ILE A 212 89.00 -27.84 4.11
CA ILE A 212 90.31 -27.17 4.08
C ILE A 212 90.18 -25.80 4.78
N PRO A 213 91.05 -25.48 5.75
CA PRO A 213 91.02 -24.18 6.41
C PRO A 213 91.43 -23.07 5.44
N VAL A 214 90.77 -21.91 5.52
CA VAL A 214 91.07 -20.75 4.68
C VAL A 214 91.91 -19.74 5.45
N GLU A 215 93.17 -19.57 5.06
CA GLU A 215 94.04 -18.52 5.61
C GLU A 215 93.66 -17.16 5.00
N SER A 216 92.94 -16.33 5.75
CA SER A 216 92.77 -14.93 5.36
C SER A 216 94.05 -14.15 5.66
N LYS A 217 94.80 -13.78 4.62
CA LYS A 217 95.81 -12.72 4.74
C LYS A 217 95.07 -11.38 4.86
N LEU A 218 94.69 -11.02 6.08
CA LEU A 218 94.30 -9.65 6.39
C LEU A 218 95.53 -8.76 6.18
N ILE A 219 95.58 -8.07 5.03
CA ILE A 219 96.53 -6.98 4.80
C ILE A 219 95.98 -5.79 5.60
N PHE A 220 96.60 -5.54 6.76
CA PHE A 220 96.38 -4.33 7.55
C PHE A 220 97.01 -3.11 6.88
#